data_AF-A0A1I6FCG1-F1
#
_entry.id   AF-A0A1I6FCG1-F1
#
_cell.length_a   1.000
_cell.length_b   1.000
_cell.length_c   1.000
_cell.angle_alpha   90.00
_cell.angle_beta   90.00
_cell.angle_gamma   90.00
#
_symmetry.space_group_name_H-M   'P 1'
#
loop_
_entity.id
_entity.type
_entity.pdbx_description
1 polymer ?
#
loop_
_entity_poly.entity_id
_entity_poly.type
_entity_poly.pdbx_seq_one_letter_code
_entity_poly.pdbx_strand_id
1 'polypeptide(L)'
;MSNLEESVRQRLGWRAALVVAAVIVGTFPWNAAPSSLFGVVPIFIWCFLAGSRKAGVTVGSILLALLVWFVVPRGLGWSGPLVPSEVEVYWLYPMIAAVVCLPALRRVWTGVLGLVTMIMAGFLAAAVVLIGQLEAKPGDEGVLPGPAGLRMAEGSGHCGSGNCSREVIATGDRAPDVMREHLESRGFTVRTPARLCRATGLVFTHEVCVEPKKISSDAVEVTWYVN
;
A
#
# COMPACT_ATOMS: atom_id res chain seq x y z
N MET A 1 15.87 43.94 -3.42
CA MET A 1 16.12 42.47 -3.51
C MET A 1 15.17 41.63 -2.66
N SER A 2 14.57 42.14 -1.57
CA SER A 2 13.66 41.39 -0.68
C SER A 2 12.36 40.88 -1.33
N ASN A 3 11.68 41.69 -2.16
CA ASN A 3 10.37 41.32 -2.73
C ASN A 3 10.42 40.14 -3.72
N LEU A 4 11.57 39.91 -4.37
CA LEU A 4 11.70 38.86 -5.38
C LEU A 4 11.90 37.49 -4.70
N GLU A 5 12.72 37.45 -3.64
CA GLU A 5 12.90 36.26 -2.80
C GLU A 5 11.61 35.81 -2.12
N GLU A 6 10.81 36.77 -1.62
CA GLU A 6 9.56 36.46 -0.93
C GLU A 6 8.52 35.85 -1.88
N SER A 7 8.47 36.34 -3.13
CA SER A 7 7.58 35.79 -4.16
C SER A 7 7.99 34.38 -4.62
N VAL A 8 9.29 34.11 -4.70
CA VAL A 8 9.85 32.80 -5.08
C VAL A 8 9.61 31.80 -3.94
N ARG A 9 9.86 32.19 -2.70
CA ARG A 9 9.60 31.39 -1.50
C ARG A 9 8.11 31.06 -1.34
N GLN A 10 7.21 32.01 -1.59
CA GLN A 10 5.76 31.74 -1.56
C GLN A 10 5.29 30.81 -2.69
N ARG A 11 5.88 30.91 -3.89
CA ARG A 11 5.53 30.02 -5.02
C ARG A 11 6.05 28.60 -4.84
N LEU A 12 7.22 28.42 -4.22
CA LEU A 12 7.82 27.11 -3.97
C LEU A 12 7.29 26.45 -2.69
N GLY A 13 6.89 27.24 -1.69
CA GLY A 13 6.49 26.74 -0.37
C GLY A 13 5.35 25.73 -0.41
N TRP A 14 4.29 25.98 -1.18
CA TRP A 14 3.15 25.07 -1.24
C TRP A 14 3.46 23.76 -2.00
N ARG A 15 4.32 23.82 -3.02
CA ARG A 15 4.77 22.63 -3.76
C ARG A 15 5.61 21.73 -2.87
N ALA A 16 6.58 22.33 -2.17
CA ALA A 16 7.41 21.63 -1.21
C ALA A 16 6.58 21.01 -0.09
N ALA A 17 5.63 21.76 0.49
CA ALA A 17 4.75 21.26 1.54
C ALA A 17 3.92 20.04 1.09
N LEU A 18 3.32 20.09 -0.10
CA LEU A 18 2.56 18.96 -0.65
C LEU A 18 3.44 17.74 -0.92
N VAL A 19 4.61 17.94 -1.52
CA VAL A 19 5.56 16.87 -1.79
C VAL A 19 6.02 16.21 -0.49
N VAL A 20 6.40 17.01 0.51
CA VAL A 20 6.84 16.50 1.81
C VAL A 20 5.72 15.71 2.49
N ALA A 21 4.49 16.25 2.51
CA ALA A 21 3.34 15.54 3.05
C ALA A 21 3.09 14.21 2.32
N ALA A 22 3.19 14.22 0.99
CA ALA A 22 3.03 13.03 0.18
C ALA A 22 4.12 11.98 0.43
N VAL A 23 5.37 12.37 0.63
CA VAL A 23 6.46 11.45 1.00
C VAL A 23 6.23 10.87 2.41
N ILE A 24 5.80 11.69 3.37
CA ILE A 24 5.49 11.21 4.74
C ILE A 24 4.38 10.16 4.69
N VAL A 25 3.33 10.39 3.90
CA VAL A 25 2.23 9.41 3.72
C VAL A 25 2.71 8.20 2.92
N GLY A 26 3.41 8.40 1.81
CA GLY A 26 3.88 7.34 0.93
C GLY A 26 4.97 6.45 1.53
N THR A 27 5.55 6.82 2.68
CA THR A 27 6.46 5.96 3.45
C THR A 27 5.76 5.20 4.57
N PHE A 28 4.46 5.44 4.80
CA PHE A 28 3.69 4.72 5.80
C PHE A 28 3.27 3.32 5.28
N PRO A 29 3.35 2.27 6.09
CA PRO A 29 3.89 2.24 7.45
C PRO A 29 5.42 2.20 7.43
N TRP A 30 6.07 2.98 8.31
CA TRP A 30 7.52 3.27 8.28
C TRP A 30 8.44 2.06 8.50
N ASN A 31 7.87 0.89 8.77
CA ASN A 31 8.53 -0.38 9.04
C ASN A 31 8.47 -1.37 7.86
N ALA A 32 7.86 -1.00 6.73
CA ALA A 32 7.76 -1.84 5.54
C ALA A 32 8.56 -1.27 4.36
N ALA A 33 8.77 -2.09 3.32
CA ALA A 33 9.34 -1.62 2.06
C ALA A 33 8.47 -0.48 1.51
N PRO A 34 9.06 0.63 1.02
CA PRO A 34 8.30 1.83 0.70
C PRO A 34 7.66 1.75 -0.69
N SER A 35 6.97 0.65 -1.00
CA SER A 35 6.25 0.43 -2.26
C SER A 35 5.22 1.53 -2.55
N SER A 36 4.64 2.10 -1.50
CA SER A 36 3.72 3.24 -1.55
C SER A 36 4.35 4.56 -2.02
N LEU A 37 5.68 4.67 -2.15
CA LEU A 37 6.34 5.86 -2.71
C LEU A 37 5.94 6.10 -4.17
N PHE A 38 5.52 5.06 -4.89
CA PHE A 38 4.98 5.22 -6.24
C PHE A 38 3.76 6.16 -6.25
N GLY A 39 2.94 6.14 -5.20
CA GLY A 39 1.81 7.05 -5.02
C GLY A 39 2.20 8.53 -4.83
N VAL A 40 3.48 8.84 -4.66
CA VAL A 40 3.97 10.22 -4.58
C VAL A 40 4.20 10.81 -5.98
N VAL A 41 4.42 9.96 -6.99
CA VAL A 41 4.74 10.38 -8.37
C VAL A 41 3.67 11.29 -8.98
N PRO A 42 2.35 10.98 -8.89
CA PRO A 42 1.33 11.89 -9.43
C PRO A 42 1.32 13.27 -8.78
N ILE A 43 1.62 13.36 -7.49
CA ILE A 43 1.69 14.64 -6.76
C ILE A 43 2.91 15.45 -7.21
N PHE A 44 4.07 14.78 -7.39
CA PHE A 44 5.25 15.42 -7.96
C PHE A 44 4.99 15.98 -9.36
N ILE A 45 4.48 15.15 -10.26
CA ILE A 45 4.17 15.54 -11.65
C ILE A 45 3.19 16.72 -11.63
N TRP A 46 2.13 16.65 -10.82
CA TRP A 46 1.16 17.73 -10.68
C TRP A 46 1.81 19.05 -10.22
N CYS A 47 2.73 18.99 -9.24
CA CYS A 47 3.43 20.19 -8.76
C CYS A 47 4.22 20.90 -9.87
N PHE A 48 4.75 20.17 -10.86
CA PHE A 48 5.43 20.76 -12.02
C PHE A 48 4.46 21.31 -13.05
N LEU A 49 3.35 20.62 -13.31
CA LEU A 49 2.36 20.98 -14.34
C LEU A 49 1.43 22.12 -13.91
N ALA A 50 1.19 22.30 -12.61
CA ALA A 50 0.25 23.28 -12.08
C ALA A 50 0.65 24.73 -12.44
N GLY A 51 -0.13 25.35 -13.33
CA GLY A 51 0.09 26.72 -13.81
C GLY A 51 -0.46 27.83 -12.89
N SER A 52 -1.20 27.48 -11.83
CA SER A 52 -1.72 28.46 -10.86
C SER A 52 -1.68 27.90 -9.43
N ARG A 53 -1.49 28.78 -8.43
CA ARG A 53 -1.44 28.37 -7.01
C ARG A 53 -2.77 27.79 -6.53
N LYS A 54 -3.90 28.42 -6.88
CA LYS A 54 -5.23 27.96 -6.45
C LYS A 54 -5.52 26.55 -6.96
N ALA A 55 -5.44 26.34 -8.28
CA ALA A 55 -5.64 25.01 -8.86
C ALA A 55 -4.60 24.00 -8.37
N GLY A 56 -3.34 24.43 -8.25
CA GLY A 56 -2.24 23.60 -7.77
C GLY A 56 -2.49 23.04 -6.37
N VAL A 57 -2.88 23.91 -5.42
CA VAL A 57 -3.20 23.52 -4.05
C VAL A 57 -4.48 22.68 -3.99
N THR A 58 -5.54 23.06 -4.70
CA THR A 58 -6.80 22.29 -4.70
C THR A 58 -6.61 20.87 -5.21
N VAL A 59 -6.09 20.71 -6.44
CA VAL A 59 -5.86 19.39 -7.04
C VAL A 59 -4.82 18.62 -6.23
N GLY A 60 -3.73 19.27 -5.81
CA GLY A 60 -2.69 18.62 -4.99
C GLY A 60 -3.22 18.10 -3.66
N SER A 61 -4.15 18.82 -3.02
CA SER A 61 -4.80 18.36 -1.78
C SER A 61 -5.73 17.18 -2.04
N ILE A 62 -6.45 17.16 -3.17
CA ILE A 62 -7.29 16.00 -3.57
C ILE A 62 -6.41 14.77 -3.80
N LEU A 63 -5.31 14.92 -4.54
CA LEU A 63 -4.35 13.84 -4.77
C LEU A 63 -3.76 13.33 -3.46
N LEU A 64 -3.41 14.23 -2.53
CA LEU A 64 -2.91 13.84 -1.21
C LEU A 64 -3.96 13.10 -0.39
N ALA A 65 -5.21 13.55 -0.40
CA ALA A 65 -6.31 12.86 0.29
C ALA A 65 -6.56 11.46 -0.28
N LEU A 66 -6.50 11.33 -1.62
CA LEU A 66 -6.55 10.03 -2.28
C LEU A 66 -5.37 9.15 -1.88
N LEU A 67 -4.14 9.67 -1.88
CA LEU A 67 -2.95 8.92 -1.46
C LEU A 67 -3.09 8.42 -0.01
N VAL A 68 -3.57 9.27 0.90
CA VAL A 68 -3.86 8.90 2.29
C VAL A 68 -4.86 7.74 2.34
N TRP A 69 -5.95 7.80 1.57
CA TRP A 69 -6.94 6.73 1.52
C TRP A 69 -6.38 5.41 0.93
N PHE A 70 -5.49 5.49 -0.06
CA PHE A 70 -4.84 4.30 -0.61
C PHE A 70 -3.84 3.65 0.35
N VAL A 71 -3.11 4.44 1.14
CA VAL A 71 -1.97 3.96 1.93
C VAL A 71 -2.33 3.70 3.40
N VAL A 72 -3.03 4.62 4.06
CA VAL A 72 -3.22 4.59 5.52
C VAL A 72 -4.09 3.42 5.98
N PRO A 73 -5.29 3.15 5.42
CA PRO A 73 -6.09 2.00 5.85
C PRO A 73 -5.33 0.69 5.82
N ARG A 74 -4.52 0.47 4.77
CA ARG A 74 -3.70 -0.73 4.62
C ARG A 74 -2.59 -0.81 5.66
N GLY A 75 -1.87 0.29 5.91
CA GLY A 75 -0.84 0.34 6.95
C GLY A 75 -1.41 0.21 8.37
N LEU A 76 -2.70 0.55 8.58
CA LEU A 76 -3.45 0.27 9.81
C LEU A 76 -3.97 -1.18 9.88
N GLY A 77 -3.75 -1.99 8.84
CA GLY A 77 -4.21 -3.37 8.78
C GLY A 77 -5.72 -3.52 8.57
N TRP A 78 -6.41 -2.49 8.07
CA TRP A 78 -7.82 -2.59 7.72
C TRP A 78 -8.01 -3.52 6.52
N SER A 79 -9.20 -4.15 6.43
CA SER A 79 -9.56 -5.05 5.34
C SER A 79 -10.97 -4.78 4.83
N GLY A 80 -11.30 -5.40 3.69
CA GLY A 80 -12.62 -5.31 3.06
C GLY A 80 -12.60 -4.64 1.69
N PRO A 81 -13.77 -4.58 1.02
CA PRO A 81 -13.90 -4.15 -0.38
C PRO A 81 -13.70 -2.64 -0.60
N LEU A 82 -13.53 -1.87 0.48
CA LEU A 82 -13.27 -0.43 0.44
C LEU A 82 -11.82 -0.07 0.78
N VAL A 83 -10.98 -1.07 1.05
CA VAL A 83 -9.56 -0.88 1.35
C VAL A 83 -8.76 -1.19 0.09
N PRO A 84 -8.05 -0.22 -0.49
CA PRO A 84 -7.29 -0.45 -1.72
C PRO A 84 -6.17 -1.46 -1.52
N SER A 85 -6.00 -2.35 -2.50
CA SER A 85 -4.90 -3.31 -2.51
C SER A 85 -3.58 -2.60 -2.86
N GLU A 86 -2.45 -3.23 -2.54
CA GLU A 86 -1.13 -2.65 -2.85
C GLU A 86 -0.94 -2.45 -4.37
N VAL A 87 -1.39 -3.42 -5.16
CA VAL A 87 -1.33 -3.38 -6.63
C VAL A 87 -2.10 -2.18 -7.18
N GLU A 88 -3.25 -1.83 -6.57
CA GLU A 88 -4.07 -0.68 -6.99
C GLU A 88 -3.38 0.67 -6.79
N VAL A 89 -2.41 0.78 -5.88
CA VAL A 89 -1.59 2.00 -5.75
C VAL A 89 -0.77 2.25 -7.02
N TYR A 90 -0.36 1.19 -7.72
CA TYR A 90 0.47 1.31 -8.91
C TYR A 90 -0.32 1.68 -10.17
N TRP A 91 -1.55 1.20 -10.33
CA TRP A 91 -2.30 1.45 -11.57
C TRP A 91 -3.56 2.31 -11.37
N LEU A 92 -4.34 2.04 -10.33
CA LEU A 92 -5.64 2.70 -10.11
C LEU A 92 -5.44 4.13 -9.60
N TYR A 93 -4.55 4.32 -8.63
CA TYR A 93 -4.28 5.65 -8.09
C TYR A 93 -3.75 6.63 -9.18
N PRO A 94 -2.76 6.29 -10.02
CA PRO A 94 -2.34 7.14 -11.13
C PRO A 94 -3.45 7.40 -12.16
N MET A 95 -4.33 6.42 -12.41
CA MET A 95 -5.48 6.60 -13.30
C MET A 95 -6.46 7.65 -12.74
N ILE A 96 -6.87 7.52 -11.48
CA ILE A 96 -7.73 8.51 -10.82
C ILE A 96 -7.03 9.87 -10.76
N ALA A 97 -5.75 9.89 -10.42
CA ALA A 97 -4.96 11.13 -10.36
C ALA A 97 -4.93 11.86 -11.71
N ALA A 98 -4.74 11.12 -12.81
CA ALA A 98 -4.80 11.70 -14.15
C ALA A 98 -6.18 12.32 -14.44
N VAL A 99 -7.27 11.62 -14.10
CA VAL A 99 -8.63 12.13 -14.25
C VAL A 99 -8.84 13.43 -13.46
N VAL A 100 -8.37 13.48 -12.22
CA VAL A 100 -8.47 14.69 -11.37
C VAL A 100 -7.61 15.84 -11.92
N CYS A 101 -6.47 15.55 -12.54
CA CYS A 101 -5.56 16.56 -13.08
C CYS A 101 -6.05 17.17 -14.41
N LEU A 102 -6.80 16.40 -15.23
CA LEU A 102 -7.24 16.79 -16.57
C LEU A 102 -7.89 18.19 -16.64
N PRO A 103 -8.89 18.54 -15.80
CA PRO A 103 -9.60 19.82 -15.90
C PRO A 103 -8.72 21.04 -15.60
N ALA A 104 -7.59 20.84 -14.93
CA ALA A 104 -6.73 21.92 -14.46
C ALA A 104 -5.46 22.10 -15.32
N LEU A 105 -5.31 21.31 -16.40
CA LEU A 105 -4.22 21.44 -17.37
C LEU A 105 -4.43 22.66 -18.28
N ARG A 106 -3.42 23.54 -18.33
CA ARG A 106 -3.40 24.69 -19.25
C ARG A 106 -2.76 24.41 -20.60
N ARG A 107 -1.79 23.47 -20.67
CA ARG A 107 -1.06 23.11 -21.90
C ARG A 107 -1.38 21.67 -22.26
N VAL A 108 -2.38 21.52 -23.12
CA VAL A 108 -3.07 20.24 -23.37
C VAL A 108 -2.10 19.14 -23.78
N TRP A 109 -1.23 19.37 -24.77
CA TRP A 109 -0.37 18.32 -25.32
C TRP A 109 0.70 17.79 -24.35
N THR A 110 1.49 18.68 -23.75
CA THR A 110 2.57 18.26 -22.82
C THR A 110 2.01 17.72 -21.50
N GLY A 111 0.89 18.29 -21.02
CA GLY A 111 0.19 17.79 -19.86
C GLY A 111 -0.40 16.39 -20.09
N VAL A 112 -1.10 16.19 -21.22
CA VAL A 112 -1.69 14.89 -21.57
C VAL A 112 -0.62 13.84 -21.76
N LEU A 113 0.48 14.15 -22.47
CA LEU A 113 1.59 13.20 -22.64
C LEU A 113 2.16 12.79 -21.28
N GLY A 114 2.40 13.74 -20.37
CA GLY A 114 2.88 13.43 -19.01
C GLY A 114 1.93 12.53 -18.21
N LEU A 115 0.61 12.77 -18.31
CA LEU A 115 -0.39 11.92 -17.66
C LEU A 115 -0.43 10.51 -18.26
N VAL A 116 -0.37 10.38 -19.59
CA VAL A 116 -0.34 9.07 -20.26
C VAL A 116 0.91 8.30 -19.87
N THR A 117 2.09 8.93 -19.89
CA THR A 117 3.34 8.29 -19.46
C THR A 117 3.26 7.82 -18.01
N MET A 118 2.69 8.62 -17.12
CA MET A 118 2.48 8.25 -15.71
C MET A 118 1.57 7.03 -15.56
N ILE A 119 0.46 6.98 -16.29
CA ILE A 119 -0.46 5.83 -16.28
C ILE A 119 0.26 4.58 -16.78
N MET A 120 0.95 4.67 -17.93
CA MET A 120 1.68 3.54 -18.51
C MET A 120 2.79 3.02 -17.60
N ALA A 121 3.53 3.92 -16.95
CA ALA A 121 4.53 3.56 -15.94
C ALA A 121 3.89 2.84 -14.74
N GLY A 122 2.69 3.28 -14.34
CA GLY A 122 1.91 2.63 -13.28
C GLY A 122 1.48 1.22 -13.61
N PHE A 123 0.94 1.00 -14.82
CA PHE A 123 0.61 -0.34 -15.29
C PHE A 123 1.85 -1.25 -15.42
N LEU A 124 2.97 -0.71 -15.91
CA LEU A 124 4.22 -1.46 -15.98
C LEU A 124 4.72 -1.86 -14.59
N ALA A 125 4.71 -0.93 -13.63
CA ALA A 125 5.09 -1.22 -12.25
C ALA A 125 4.15 -2.28 -11.62
N ALA A 126 2.85 -2.15 -11.83
CA ALA A 126 1.87 -3.15 -11.38
C ALA A 126 2.15 -4.54 -11.97
N ALA A 127 2.45 -4.62 -13.27
CA ALA A 127 2.81 -5.88 -13.94
C ALA A 127 4.08 -6.51 -13.35
N VAL A 128 5.13 -5.70 -13.12
CA VAL A 128 6.37 -6.17 -12.49
C VAL A 128 6.12 -6.68 -11.06
N VAL A 129 5.32 -5.96 -10.27
CA VAL A 129 4.96 -6.37 -8.90
C VAL A 129 4.16 -7.66 -8.90
N LEU A 130 3.16 -7.79 -9.79
CA LEU A 130 2.36 -9.01 -9.92
C LEU A 130 3.23 -10.21 -10.31
N ILE A 131 4.16 -10.05 -11.25
CA ILE A 131 5.11 -11.12 -11.61
C ILE A 131 6.00 -11.48 -10.41
N GLY A 132 6.52 -10.48 -9.71
CA GLY A 132 7.32 -10.71 -8.50
C GLY A 132 6.55 -11.43 -7.40
N GLN A 133 5.25 -11.14 -7.23
CA GLN A 133 4.38 -11.82 -6.26
C GLN A 133 4.11 -13.28 -6.62
N LEU A 134 4.16 -13.66 -7.90
CA LEU A 134 4.05 -15.07 -8.32
C LEU A 134 5.30 -15.89 -7.96
N GLU A 135 6.46 -15.24 -7.85
CA GLU A 135 7.75 -15.89 -7.60
C GLU A 135 8.24 -15.74 -6.15
N ALA A 136 7.76 -14.74 -5.42
CA ALA A 136 8.20 -14.43 -4.06
C ALA A 136 7.38 -15.16 -3.00
N LYS A 137 8.02 -15.45 -1.85
CA LYS A 137 7.30 -15.85 -0.64
C LYS A 137 6.33 -14.73 -0.22
N PRO A 138 5.11 -15.07 0.26
CA PRO A 138 4.20 -14.10 0.86
C PRO A 138 4.91 -13.25 1.90
N GLY A 139 4.58 -11.96 1.97
CA GLY A 139 5.21 -11.03 2.88
C GLY A 139 4.77 -11.24 4.33
N ASP A 140 4.97 -10.22 5.16
CA ASP A 140 4.40 -10.19 6.52
C ASP A 140 2.89 -9.92 6.51
N GLU A 141 2.33 -9.56 5.36
CA GLU A 141 0.91 -9.27 5.14
C GLU A 141 0.31 -8.32 6.19
N GLY A 142 1.13 -7.41 6.73
CA GLY A 142 0.73 -6.48 7.79
C GLY A 142 0.40 -7.14 9.12
N VAL A 143 0.80 -8.40 9.33
CA VAL A 143 0.59 -9.16 10.57
C VAL A 143 1.77 -9.01 11.52
N LEU A 144 2.96 -8.68 11.00
CA LEU A 144 4.06 -8.20 11.83
C LEU A 144 3.90 -6.72 12.20
N PRO A 145 4.33 -6.31 13.42
CA PRO A 145 4.90 -7.15 14.48
C PRO A 145 3.84 -8.10 15.09
N GLY A 146 4.29 -9.27 15.53
CA GLY A 146 3.45 -10.27 16.20
C GLY A 146 2.84 -9.74 17.50
N PRO A 147 1.80 -10.42 18.04
CA PRO A 147 1.17 -10.01 19.28
C PRO A 147 2.16 -10.08 20.43
N ALA A 148 1.99 -9.17 21.40
CA ALA A 148 2.82 -9.12 22.59
C ALA A 148 2.79 -10.47 23.33
N GLY A 149 3.95 -10.94 23.80
CA GLY A 149 4.08 -12.20 24.52
C GLY A 149 4.36 -13.42 23.66
N LEU A 150 4.25 -13.33 22.32
CA LEU A 150 4.68 -14.40 21.42
C LEU A 150 6.05 -14.09 20.80
N ARG A 151 6.90 -15.11 20.73
CA ARG A 151 8.15 -15.08 19.97
C ARG A 151 7.92 -15.72 18.62
N MET A 152 8.10 -14.93 17.56
CA MET A 152 7.98 -15.37 16.17
C MET A 152 9.34 -15.85 15.67
N ALA A 153 9.40 -17.05 15.12
CA ALA A 153 10.53 -17.55 14.36
C ALA A 153 10.07 -17.87 12.93
N GLU A 154 10.83 -17.42 11.95
CA GLU A 154 10.57 -17.74 10.55
C GLU A 154 10.89 -19.21 10.29
N GLY A 155 9.93 -19.94 9.71
CA GLY A 155 10.07 -21.34 9.34
C GLY A 155 10.76 -21.52 7.98
N SER A 156 10.79 -22.78 7.51
CA SER A 156 11.40 -23.13 6.21
C SER A 156 10.73 -22.40 5.04
N GLY A 157 9.39 -22.37 5.01
CA GLY A 157 8.60 -21.87 3.90
C GLY A 157 8.87 -22.63 2.59
N HIS A 158 7.87 -22.72 1.72
CA HIS A 158 7.96 -23.55 0.51
C HIS A 158 7.50 -22.78 -0.72
N CYS A 159 8.33 -22.73 -1.76
CA CYS A 159 7.95 -22.25 -3.10
C CYS A 159 8.01 -23.41 -4.08
N GLY A 160 6.89 -23.68 -4.76
CA GLY A 160 6.75 -24.76 -5.74
C GLY A 160 6.21 -24.27 -7.08
N SER A 161 5.78 -25.20 -7.94
CA SER A 161 5.32 -24.97 -9.32
C SER A 161 3.96 -24.23 -9.41
N GLY A 162 3.86 -23.04 -8.82
CA GLY A 162 2.70 -22.17 -8.92
C GLY A 162 2.17 -21.61 -7.59
N ASN A 163 2.81 -21.90 -6.45
CA ASN A 163 2.49 -21.19 -5.22
C ASN A 163 3.68 -21.13 -4.26
N CYS A 164 3.78 -20.02 -3.54
CA CYS A 164 4.71 -19.84 -2.44
C CYS A 164 3.94 -19.73 -1.14
N SER A 165 4.50 -20.35 -0.10
CA SER A 165 3.99 -20.29 1.26
C SER A 165 5.08 -19.85 2.20
N ARG A 166 4.68 -19.10 3.21
CA ARG A 166 5.56 -18.71 4.31
C ARG A 166 5.08 -19.37 5.58
N GLU A 167 6.01 -19.88 6.36
CA GLU A 167 5.75 -20.52 7.64
C GLU A 167 6.32 -19.64 8.74
N VAL A 168 5.53 -19.40 9.78
CA VAL A 168 5.98 -18.71 10.98
C VAL A 168 5.58 -19.54 12.18
N ILE A 169 6.56 -19.85 13.03
CA ILE A 169 6.32 -20.55 14.29
C ILE A 169 6.25 -19.49 15.39
N ALA A 170 5.10 -19.39 16.06
CA ALA A 170 4.92 -18.51 17.20
C ALA A 170 4.91 -19.34 18.49
N THR A 171 5.76 -18.98 19.43
CA THR A 171 5.91 -19.66 20.74
C THR A 171 5.59 -18.70 21.88
N GLY A 172 4.89 -19.19 22.91
CA GLY A 172 4.47 -18.43 24.09
C GLY A 172 3.19 -18.97 24.71
N ASP A 173 2.82 -18.46 25.88
CA ASP A 173 1.64 -18.94 26.60
C ASP A 173 0.36 -18.74 25.77
N ARG A 174 -0.42 -19.81 25.62
CA ARG A 174 -1.65 -19.85 24.82
C ARG A 174 -1.44 -19.35 23.38
N ALA A 175 -0.28 -19.63 22.78
CA ALA A 175 0.06 -19.17 21.44
C ALA A 175 -1.04 -19.37 20.38
N PRO A 176 -1.75 -20.52 20.30
CA PRO A 176 -2.81 -20.71 19.32
C PRO A 176 -3.99 -19.75 19.48
N ASP A 177 -4.35 -19.39 20.72
CA ASP A 177 -5.49 -18.51 21.00
C ASP A 177 -5.11 -17.05 20.76
N VAL A 178 -3.95 -16.63 21.29
CA VAL A 178 -3.43 -15.27 21.14
C VAL A 178 -3.20 -14.94 19.67
N MET A 179 -2.66 -15.89 18.90
CA MET A 179 -2.49 -15.70 17.46
C MET A 179 -3.83 -15.57 16.73
N ARG A 180 -4.83 -16.39 17.07
CA ARG A 180 -6.16 -16.31 16.45
C ARG A 180 -6.81 -14.95 16.72
N GLU A 181 -6.80 -14.49 17.97
CA GLU A 181 -7.34 -13.18 18.35
C GLU A 181 -6.61 -12.04 17.63
N HIS A 182 -5.29 -12.12 17.51
CA HIS A 182 -4.49 -11.15 16.74
C HIS A 182 -4.90 -11.13 15.26
N LEU A 183 -5.05 -12.28 14.61
CA LEU A 183 -5.49 -12.37 13.22
C LEU A 183 -6.91 -11.80 13.04
N GLU A 184 -7.83 -12.12 13.93
CA GLU A 184 -9.20 -11.58 13.91
C GLU A 184 -9.20 -10.06 14.08
N SER A 185 -8.36 -9.51 14.97
CA SER A 185 -8.21 -8.06 15.14
C SER A 185 -7.66 -7.35 13.89
N ARG A 186 -6.97 -8.10 13.01
CA ARG A 186 -6.45 -7.63 11.71
C ARG A 186 -7.42 -7.91 10.56
N GLY A 187 -8.67 -8.24 10.87
CA GLY A 187 -9.73 -8.43 9.91
C GLY A 187 -9.65 -9.73 9.11
N PHE A 188 -8.94 -10.73 9.63
CA PHE A 188 -9.03 -12.09 9.11
C PHE A 188 -10.31 -12.77 9.62
N THR A 189 -11.02 -13.44 8.73
CA THR A 189 -12.30 -14.10 9.02
C THR A 189 -12.22 -15.58 8.73
N VAL A 190 -12.93 -16.39 9.52
CA VAL A 190 -12.93 -17.85 9.34
C VAL A 190 -13.60 -18.22 8.01
N ARG A 191 -12.88 -18.95 7.17
CA ARG A 191 -13.33 -19.55 5.92
C ARG A 191 -13.16 -21.06 5.99
N THR A 192 -14.17 -21.79 5.56
CA THR A 192 -14.15 -23.26 5.58
C THR A 192 -13.20 -23.83 4.52
N PRO A 193 -12.46 -24.92 4.81
CA PRO A 193 -12.29 -25.56 6.11
C PRO A 193 -11.09 -24.97 6.88
N ALA A 194 -11.35 -24.34 8.03
CA ALA A 194 -10.37 -23.91 9.05
C ALA A 194 -9.24 -22.94 8.62
N ARG A 195 -9.44 -22.14 7.57
CA ARG A 195 -8.51 -21.05 7.21
C ARG A 195 -9.05 -19.73 7.71
N LEU A 196 -8.18 -18.81 8.10
CA LEU A 196 -8.57 -17.42 8.32
C LEU A 196 -8.13 -16.61 7.11
N CYS A 197 -9.06 -15.95 6.43
CA CYS A 197 -8.76 -15.21 5.21
C CYS A 197 -9.12 -13.73 5.36
N ARG A 198 -8.34 -12.89 4.68
CA ARG A 198 -8.51 -11.45 4.61
C ARG A 198 -8.48 -11.02 3.15
N ALA A 199 -9.53 -10.37 2.70
CA ALA A 199 -9.61 -9.80 1.35
C ALA A 199 -9.43 -8.28 1.40
N THR A 200 -8.68 -7.75 0.43
CA THR A 200 -8.51 -6.30 0.19
C THR A 200 -8.62 -6.04 -1.30
N GLY A 201 -8.89 -4.79 -1.68
CA GLY A 201 -8.98 -4.36 -3.07
C GLY A 201 -10.35 -3.82 -3.45
N LEU A 202 -10.34 -2.76 -4.26
CA LEU A 202 -11.54 -2.12 -4.80
C LEU A 202 -12.02 -2.78 -6.10
N VAL A 203 -11.07 -3.07 -6.98
CA VAL A 203 -11.26 -3.63 -8.32
C VAL A 203 -10.57 -4.98 -8.43
N PHE A 204 -9.34 -5.09 -7.92
CA PHE A 204 -8.59 -6.33 -7.88
C PHE A 204 -8.58 -6.87 -6.44
N THR A 205 -9.38 -7.92 -6.20
CA THR A 205 -9.44 -8.57 -4.89
C THR A 205 -8.16 -9.37 -4.68
N HIS A 206 -7.38 -8.96 -3.68
CA HIS A 206 -6.23 -9.68 -3.18
C HIS A 206 -6.63 -10.37 -1.88
N GLU A 207 -6.59 -11.70 -1.89
CA GLU A 207 -6.97 -12.52 -0.74
C GLU A 207 -5.75 -13.23 -0.14
N VAL A 208 -5.54 -12.99 1.15
CA VAL A 208 -4.51 -13.65 1.94
C VAL A 208 -5.19 -14.58 2.94
N CYS A 209 -4.85 -15.86 2.89
CA CYS A 209 -5.35 -16.88 3.82
C CYS A 209 -4.24 -17.41 4.72
N VAL A 210 -4.63 -17.79 5.92
CA VAL A 210 -3.76 -18.29 6.97
C VAL A 210 -4.32 -19.59 7.52
N GLU A 211 -3.45 -20.57 7.69
CA GLU A 211 -3.80 -21.84 8.33
C GLU A 211 -3.01 -21.97 9.64
N PRO A 212 -3.64 -21.68 10.80
CA PRO A 212 -2.99 -21.87 12.09
C PRO A 212 -3.07 -23.34 12.49
N LYS A 213 -1.92 -24.02 12.51
CA LYS A 213 -1.77 -25.40 12.94
C LYS A 213 -1.23 -25.45 14.37
N LYS A 214 -2.03 -26.00 15.28
CA LYS A 214 -1.63 -26.17 16.68
C LYS A 214 -0.56 -27.27 16.78
N ILE A 215 0.64 -26.91 17.23
CA ILE A 215 1.69 -27.88 17.57
C ILE A 215 1.52 -28.32 19.03
N SER A 216 1.38 -27.36 19.95
CA SER A 216 1.22 -27.57 21.39
C SER A 216 0.34 -26.47 22.00
N SER A 217 0.21 -26.42 23.33
CA SER A 217 -0.48 -25.32 24.02
C SER A 217 0.29 -24.00 23.97
N ASP A 218 1.61 -24.09 23.80
CA ASP A 218 2.58 -23.00 23.84
C ASP A 218 3.23 -22.73 22.46
N ALA A 219 2.88 -23.48 21.42
CA ALA A 219 3.39 -23.29 20.07
C ALA A 219 2.30 -23.44 19.00
N VAL A 220 2.29 -22.52 18.05
CA VAL A 220 1.43 -22.55 16.86
C VAL A 220 2.27 -22.30 15.62
N GLU A 221 2.05 -23.11 14.60
CA GLU A 221 2.59 -22.90 13.26
C GLU A 221 1.55 -22.15 12.43
N VAL A 222 1.97 -21.11 11.75
CA VAL A 222 1.11 -20.24 10.95
C VAL A 222 1.62 -20.29 9.51
N THR A 223 0.84 -20.92 8.63
CA THR A 223 1.18 -20.99 7.21
C THR A 223 0.37 -19.96 6.42
N TRP A 224 1.05 -19.13 5.67
CA TRP A 224 0.49 -18.07 4.83
C TRP A 224 0.32 -18.56 3.39
N TYR A 225 -0.84 -18.28 2.82
CA TYR A 225 -1.19 -18.54 1.42
C TYR A 225 -1.72 -17.25 0.80
N VAL A 226 -1.22 -16.92 -0.38
CA VAL A 226 -1.76 -15.85 -1.21
C VAL A 226 -2.51 -16.50 -2.37
N ASN A 227 -3.74 -16.07 -2.60
CA ASN A 227 -4.60 -16.54 -3.69
C ASN A 227 -4.94 -15.41 -4.67
#